data_AF-A0A2S7FCQ6-F1
#
_entry.id   AF-A0A2S7FCQ6-F1
#
_cell.length_a   1.000
_cell.length_b   1.000
_cell.length_c   1.000
_cell.angle_alpha   90.00
_cell.angle_beta   90.00
_cell.angle_gamma   90.00
#
_symmetry.space_group_name_H-M   'P 1'
#
loop_
_entity.id
_entity.type
_entity.pdbx_description
1 polymer ?
#
loop_
_entity_poly.entity_id
_entity_poly.type
_entity_poly.pdbx_seq_one_letter_code
_entity_poly.pdbx_strand_id
1 'polypeptide(L)' 'MIVFKDFVENLINNLKVEYPLSTLDIRLVGGGSIVLAKALLKRLPQAQIINNSVFANALALGKVGEKLWQKK' A
#
# COMPACT_ATOMS: atom_id res chain seq x y z
N MET A 1 -20.21 2.39 8.23
CA MET A 1 -19.67 1.44 7.23
C MET A 1 -19.73 1.95 5.79
N ILE A 2 -20.69 2.83 5.44
CA ILE A 2 -20.80 3.46 4.11
C ILE A 2 -19.61 4.37 3.78
N VAL A 3 -19.16 5.19 4.75
CA VAL A 3 -18.05 6.15 4.59
C VAL A 3 -16.75 5.49 4.07
N PHE A 4 -16.36 4.32 4.58
CA PHE A 4 -15.14 3.64 4.15
C PHE A 4 -15.26 3.07 2.74
N LYS A 5 -16.46 2.68 2.31
CA LYS A 5 -16.70 2.19 0.95
C LYS A 5 -16.51 3.33 -0.05
N ASP A 6 -17.14 4.47 0.20
CA ASP A 6 -17.09 5.63 -0.69
C ASP A 6 -15.66 6.18 -0.77
N PHE A 7 -14.95 6.21 0.36
CA PHE A 7 -13.53 6.56 0.39
C PHE A 7 -12.70 5.64 -0.53
N VAL A 8 -12.83 4.32 -0.39
CA VAL A 8 -12.07 3.35 -1.22
C VAL A 8 -12.43 3.46 -2.69
N GLU A 9 -13.70 3.67 -3.01
CA GLU A 9 -14.15 3.82 -4.40
C GLU A 9 -13.60 5.10 -5.04
N ASN A 10 -13.68 6.23 -4.34
CA ASN A 10 -13.12 7.50 -4.81
C ASN A 10 -11.60 7.42 -4.97
N LEU A 11 -10.90 6.83 -4.01
CA LEU A 11 -9.45 6.62 -4.09
C LEU A 11 -9.07 5.82 -5.35
N ILE A 12 -9.73 4.69 -5.58
CA ILE A 12 -9.42 3.83 -6.73
C ILE A 12 -9.78 4.51 -8.05
N ASN A 13 -10.89 5.24 -8.10
CA ASN A 13 -11.28 5.97 -9.31
C ASN A 13 -10.24 7.04 -9.66
N ASN A 14 -9.77 7.82 -8.68
CA ASN A 14 -8.72 8.82 -8.90
C ASN A 14 -7.41 8.16 -9.39
N LEU A 15 -7.00 7.07 -8.73
CA LEU A 15 -5.78 6.35 -9.13
C LEU A 15 -5.87 5.74 -10.54
N LYS A 16 -7.05 5.31 -10.99
CA LYS A 16 -7.23 4.77 -12.35
C LYS A 16 -7.10 5.82 -13.45
N VAL A 17 -7.38 7.09 -13.14
CA VAL A 17 -7.18 8.20 -14.09
C VAL A 17 -5.69 8.45 -14.30
N GLU A 18 -4.90 8.33 -13.24
CA GLU A 18 -3.47 8.65 -13.26
C GLU A 18 -2.59 7.45 -13.64
N TYR A 19 -3.01 6.23 -13.31
CA TYR A 19 -2.17 5.03 -13.41
C TYR A 19 -2.91 3.83 -14.00
N PRO A 20 -2.22 3.00 -14.82
CA PRO A 20 -2.76 1.74 -15.32
C PRO A 20 -2.75 0.66 -14.23
N LEU A 21 -3.62 0.79 -13.23
CA LEU A 21 -3.58 -0.04 -12.01
C LEU A 21 -3.59 -1.56 -12.27
N SER A 22 -4.22 -2.01 -13.35
CA SER A 22 -4.29 -3.44 -13.70
C SER A 22 -2.95 -4.09 -14.02
N THR A 23 -1.94 -3.31 -14.42
CA THR A 23 -0.62 -3.83 -14.83
C THR A 23 0.49 -3.55 -13.83
N LEU A 24 0.21 -2.78 -12.76
CA LEU A 24 1.20 -2.39 -11.77
C LEU A 24 1.27 -3.39 -10.61
N ASP A 25 2.48 -3.57 -10.07
CA ASP A 25 2.68 -4.22 -8.78
C ASP A 25 2.27 -3.26 -7.66
N ILE A 26 1.09 -3.48 -7.08
CA ILE A 26 0.51 -2.61 -6.06
C ILE A 26 0.81 -3.17 -4.67
N ARG A 27 1.60 -2.44 -3.89
CA ARG A 27 1.92 -2.77 -2.50
C ARG A 27 1.16 -1.86 -1.54
N LEU A 28 0.33 -2.46 -0.68
CA LEU A 28 -0.46 -1.75 0.32
C LEU A 28 0.29 -1.73 1.67
N VAL A 29 0.55 -0.53 2.19
CA VAL A 29 1.31 -0.29 3.44
C VAL A 29 0.53 0.57 4.44
N GLY A 30 1.02 0.66 5.68
CA GLY A 30 0.40 1.43 6.77
C GLY A 30 -0.72 0.67 7.51
N GLY A 31 -1.31 1.33 8.52
CA GLY A 31 -2.43 0.76 9.28
C GLY A 31 -3.74 0.74 8.50
N GLY A 32 -3.96 1.75 7.64
CA GLY A 32 -5.15 1.82 6.80
C GLY A 32 -5.27 0.66 5.81
N SER A 33 -4.15 0.11 5.32
CA SER A 33 -4.19 -1.06 4.43
C SER A 33 -4.68 -2.32 5.13
N ILE A 34 -4.40 -2.48 6.42
CA ILE A 34 -4.90 -3.60 7.23
C ILE A 34 -6.41 -3.43 7.44
N VAL A 35 -6.84 -2.24 7.87
CA VAL A 35 -8.25 -1.95 8.17
C VAL A 35 -9.13 -2.08 6.92
N LEU A 36 -8.63 -1.63 5.76
CA LEU A 36 -9.37 -1.61 4.50
C LEU A 36 -9.03 -2.76 3.56
N ALA A 37 -8.26 -3.76 4.03
CA ALA A 37 -7.74 -4.88 3.25
C ALA A 37 -8.79 -5.51 2.34
N LYS A 38 -9.92 -5.93 2.93
CA LYS A 38 -11.01 -6.60 2.21
C LYS A 38 -11.60 -5.71 1.11
N ALA A 39 -11.76 -4.41 1.37
CA ALA A 39 -12.35 -3.48 0.43
C ALA A 39 -11.40 -3.18 -0.73
N LEU A 40 -10.11 -2.98 -0.44
CA LEU A 40 -9.05 -2.71 -1.42
C LEU A 40 -8.80 -3.93 -2.31
N LEU A 41 -8.59 -5.11 -1.74
CA LEU A 41 -8.32 -6.34 -2.48
C LEU A 41 -9.49 -6.79 -3.34
N LYS A 42 -10.74 -6.46 -2.97
CA LYS A 42 -11.91 -6.72 -3.83
C LYS A 42 -11.85 -5.94 -5.15
N ARG A 43 -11.29 -4.73 -5.17
CA ARG A 43 -11.18 -3.89 -6.38
C ARG A 43 -9.83 -4.01 -7.08
N LEU A 44 -8.78 -4.34 -6.33
CA LEU A 44 -7.41 -4.50 -6.80
C LEU A 44 -6.93 -5.91 -6.38
N PRO A 45 -7.42 -6.97 -7.02
CA PRO A 45 -7.13 -8.35 -6.62
C PRO A 45 -5.65 -8.72 -6.75
N GLN A 46 -4.90 -8.01 -7.59
CA GLN A 46 -3.45 -8.15 -7.75
C GLN A 46 -2.63 -7.45 -6.66
N ALA A 47 -3.24 -6.57 -5.86
CA ALA A 47 -2.53 -5.84 -4.82
C ALA A 47 -2.13 -6.76 -3.66
N GLN A 48 -1.02 -6.44 -2.99
CA GLN A 48 -0.50 -7.22 -1.89
C GLN A 48 -0.29 -6.34 -0.65
N ILE A 49 -0.77 -6.80 0.50
CA ILE A 49 -0.46 -6.17 1.79
C ILE A 49 0.92 -6.66 2.23
N ILE A 50 1.82 -5.73 2.53
CA ILE A 50 3.17 -6.06 2.97
C ILE A 50 3.15 -6.52 4.44
N ASN A 51 3.92 -7.56 4.76
CA ASN A 51 4.12 -7.99 6.15
C ASN A 51 4.71 -6.85 6.99
N ASN A 52 4.22 -6.69 8.23
CA ASN A 52 4.55 -5.54 9.07
C ASN A 52 4.26 -4.20 8.36
N SER A 53 3.15 -4.11 7.61
CA SER A 53 2.78 -2.95 6.78
C SER A 53 2.88 -1.61 7.53
N VAL A 54 2.55 -1.60 8.81
CA VAL A 54 2.62 -0.42 9.70
C VAL A 54 4.06 0.08 9.86
N PHE A 55 5.03 -0.84 9.92
CA PHE A 55 6.46 -0.54 10.10
C PHE A 55 7.26 -0.62 8.80
N ALA A 56 6.62 -0.87 7.65
CA ALA A 56 7.29 -1.14 6.39
C ALA A 56 8.31 -0.04 6.02
N ASN A 57 7.94 1.22 6.20
CA ASN A 57 8.82 2.36 5.93
C ASN A 57 10.02 2.40 6.88
N ALA A 58 9.79 2.21 8.19
CA ALA A 58 10.86 2.23 9.19
C ALA A 58 11.86 1.08 8.95
N LEU A 59 11.36 -0.13 8.66
CA LEU A 59 12.19 -1.29 8.33
C LEU A 59 13.02 -1.08 7.06
N ALA A 60 12.41 -0.49 6.02
CA ALA A 60 13.11 -0.19 4.77
C ALA A 60 14.21 0.86 4.98
N LEU A 61 13.90 1.95 5.69
CA LEU A 61 14.87 3.01 6.01
C LEU A 61 16.00 2.49 6.89
N GLY A 62 15.72 1.64 7.88
CA GLY A 62 16.75 0.98 8.70
C GLY A 62 17.75 0.19 7.85
N LYS A 63 17.26 -0.65 6.93
CA LYS A 63 18.10 -1.41 5.99
C LYS A 63 18.96 -0.51 5.10
N VAL A 64 18.41 0.62 4.63
CA VAL A 64 19.18 1.59 3.85
C VAL A 64 20.26 2.24 4.71
N GLY A 65 19.95 2.62 5.95
CA GLY A 65 20.90 3.18 6.91
C GLY A 65 22.06 2.22 7.21
N GLU A 66 21.77 0.95 7.49
CA GLU A 66 22.79 -0.09 7.70
C GLU A 66 23.74 -0.23 6.51
N LYS A 67 23.20 -0.26 5.28
CA LYS A 67 24.02 -0.33 4.06
C LYS A 67 24.91 0.89 3.86
N LEU A 68 24.43 2.07 4.22
CA LEU A 68 25.23 3.30 4.14
C LEU A 68 26.30 3.34 5.22
N TRP A 69 26.01 2.82 6.41
CA TRP A 69 26.96 2.73 7.51
C TRP A 69 28.13 1.79 7.19
N GLN A 70 27.84 0.62 6.61
CA GLN A 70 28.86 -0.37 6.21
C GLN A 70 29.74 0.07 5.03
N LYS A 71 29.36 1.14 4.32
CA LYS A 71 30.16 1.71 3.21
C LYS A 71 31.21 2.73 3.68
N LYS A 72 31.22 3.08 4.97
CA LYS A 72 32.27 3.87 5.60
C LYS A 72 33.32 2.95 6.22
#